data_AF-A0AA90VPZ6-F1
#
_entry.id   AF-A0AA90VPZ6-F1
#
_cell.length_a   1.000
_cell.length_b   1.000
_cell.length_c   1.000
_cell.angle_alpha   90.00
_cell.angle_beta   90.00
_cell.angle_gamma   90.00
#
_symmetry.space_group_name_H-M   'P 1'
#
loop_
_entity.id
_entity.type
_entity.pdbx_description
1 polymer ?
#
loop_
_entity_poly.entity_id
_entity_poly.type
_entity_poly.pdbx_seq_one_letter_code
_entity_poly.pdbx_strand_id
1 'polypeptide(L)'
;MIGKLKKGSSFGGCIRYVTGKDEARIIASDGVLLGTNAEIAQSFELQRQLNPRIKKPVGHIALSFKPEDKPRLTDEFMAKIALEYMQMMGITDT
;
A
#
# COMPACT_ATOMS: atom_id res chain seq x y z
N MET A 1 -7.56 5.44 -15.18
CA MET A 1 -6.67 4.83 -14.17
C MET A 1 -6.25 3.45 -14.67
N ILE A 2 -4.99 3.08 -14.50
CA ILE A 2 -4.50 1.71 -14.75
C ILE A 2 -4.00 1.13 -13.42
N GLY A 3 -4.45 -0.08 -13.08
CA GLY A 3 -4.02 -0.82 -11.90
C GLY A 3 -3.00 -1.90 -12.25
N LYS A 4 -1.93 -2.03 -11.48
CA LYS A 4 -0.96 -3.13 -11.58
C LYS A 4 -0.75 -3.79 -10.23
N LEU A 5 -1.08 -5.08 -10.13
CA LEU A 5 -0.89 -5.89 -8.93
C LEU A 5 0.40 -6.72 -9.02
N LYS A 6 1.20 -6.72 -7.95
CA LYS A 6 2.36 -7.60 -7.78
C LYS A 6 2.33 -8.24 -6.40
N LYS A 7 2.60 -9.54 -6.35
CA LYS A 7 2.79 -10.28 -5.08
C LYS A 7 4.28 -10.39 -4.75
N GLY A 8 4.64 -10.10 -3.50
CA GLY A 8 6.01 -10.12 -2.99
C GLY A 8 6.16 -10.88 -1.67
N SER A 9 7.41 -11.04 -1.23
CA SER A 9 7.75 -11.74 0.01
C SER A 9 8.45 -10.86 1.06
N SER A 10 8.80 -9.61 0.73
CA SER A 10 9.52 -8.71 1.63
C SER A 10 8.78 -7.39 1.82
N PHE A 11 8.29 -7.16 3.05
CA PHE A 11 7.68 -5.89 3.43
C PHE A 11 8.70 -4.75 3.37
N GLY A 12 9.88 -4.93 3.98
CA GLY A 12 10.94 -3.90 3.98
C GLY A 12 11.38 -3.48 2.58
N GLY A 13 11.52 -4.43 1.64
CA GLY A 13 11.82 -4.13 0.25
C GLY A 13 10.70 -3.34 -0.45
N CYS A 14 9.44 -3.68 -0.17
CA CYS A 14 8.30 -2.97 -0.72
C CYS A 14 8.16 -1.54 -0.15
N ILE A 15 8.30 -1.39 1.17
CA ILE A 15 8.19 -0.10 1.86
C ILE A 15 9.27 0.84 1.36
N ARG A 16 10.54 0.41 1.36
CA ARG A 16 11.66 1.22 0.84
C ARG A 16 11.45 1.64 -0.62
N TYR A 17 10.86 0.76 -1.44
CA TYR A 17 10.55 1.08 -2.83
C TYR A 17 9.48 2.19 -2.97
N VAL A 18 8.44 2.18 -2.15
CA VAL A 18 7.34 3.15 -2.25
C VAL A 18 7.63 4.47 -1.51
N THR A 19 8.29 4.42 -0.36
CA THR A 19 8.61 5.61 0.45
C THR A 19 9.91 6.30 0.04
N GLY A 20 10.77 5.64 -0.74
CA GLY A 20 12.06 6.18 -1.18
C GLY A 20 12.02 7.14 -2.37
N LYS A 21 10.85 7.67 -2.74
CA LYS A 21 10.70 8.65 -3.84
C LYS A 21 10.53 10.05 -3.25
N ASP A 22 11.04 11.07 -3.94
CA ASP A 22 11.12 12.45 -3.42
C ASP A 22 9.77 13.02 -2.96
N GLU A 23 8.69 12.74 -3.69
CA GLU A 23 7.33 13.22 -3.37
C GLU A 23 6.46 12.13 -2.70
N ALA A 24 7.07 11.04 -2.21
CA ALA A 24 6.32 9.98 -1.56
C ALA A 24 5.72 10.46 -0.23
N ARG A 25 4.41 10.27 -0.09
CA ARG A 25 3.67 10.54 1.13
C ARG A 25 2.71 9.42 1.45
N ILE A 26 2.59 9.11 2.74
CA ILE A 26 1.57 8.18 3.24
C ILE A 26 0.31 9.00 3.48
N ILE A 27 -0.75 8.69 2.72
CA ILE A 27 -2.03 9.41 2.77
C ILE A 27 -3.12 8.65 3.54
N ALA A 28 -2.91 7.36 3.77
CA ALA A 28 -3.77 6.49 4.55
C ALA A 28 -2.97 5.28 5.05
N SER A 29 -3.31 4.77 6.22
CA SER A 29 -2.74 3.55 6.80
C SER A 29 -3.71 2.95 7.80
N ASP A 30 -3.69 1.63 7.94
CA ASP A 30 -4.41 0.92 8.99
C ASP A 30 -3.50 -0.15 9.62
N GLY A 31 -3.62 -0.34 10.93
CA GLY A 31 -2.93 -1.40 11.68
C GLY A 31 -1.39 -1.32 11.75
N VAL A 32 -0.75 -0.22 11.33
CA VAL A 32 0.72 -0.09 11.29
C VAL A 32 1.22 1.18 11.99
N LEU A 33 2.41 1.08 12.60
CA LEU A 33 3.08 2.24 13.20
C LEU A 33 3.79 3.06 12.12
N LEU A 34 3.34 4.31 11.91
CA LEU A 34 3.92 5.26 10.96
C LEU A 34 5.18 5.95 11.51
N GLY A 35 6.22 5.15 11.75
CA GLY A 35 7.55 5.65 12.11
C GLY A 35 8.52 5.57 10.94
N THR A 36 9.68 5.00 11.22
CA THR A 36 10.69 4.65 10.22
C THR A 36 10.20 3.53 9.30
N ASN A 37 10.82 3.40 8.12
CA ASN A 37 10.59 2.27 7.23
C ASN A 37 10.77 0.90 7.92
N ALA A 38 11.65 0.83 8.93
CA ALA A 38 11.87 -0.39 9.71
C ALA A 38 10.68 -0.70 10.64
N GLU A 39 10.13 0.31 11.32
CA GLU A 39 8.97 0.14 12.20
C GLU A 39 7.69 -0.22 11.42
N ILE A 40 7.50 0.38 10.25
CA ILE A 40 6.40 0.01 9.35
C ILE A 40 6.56 -1.45 8.90
N ALA A 41 7.77 -1.84 8.47
CA ALA A 41 8.04 -3.21 8.04
C ALA A 41 7.84 -4.23 9.17
N GLN A 42 8.26 -3.87 10.38
CA GLN A 42 8.09 -4.72 11.56
C GLN A 42 6.61 -4.88 11.92
N SER A 43 5.80 -3.82 11.81
CA SER A 43 4.35 -3.89 12.04
C SER A 43 3.69 -4.94 11.13
N PHE A 44 4.01 -4.92 9.83
CA PHE A 44 3.50 -5.93 8.90
C PHE A 44 4.03 -7.35 9.18
N GLU A 45 5.30 -7.48 9.59
CA GLU A 45 5.86 -8.79 9.91
C GLU A 45 5.19 -9.41 11.15
N LEU A 46 4.87 -8.60 12.17
CA LEU A 46 4.09 -9.04 13.33
C LEU A 46 2.72 -9.55 12.92
N GLN A 47 2.00 -8.83 12.04
CA GLN A 47 0.71 -9.30 11.53
C GLN A 47 0.86 -10.60 10.72
N ARG A 48 1.91 -10.74 9.91
CA ARG A 48 2.19 -11.97 9.15
C ARG A 48 2.39 -13.18 10.04
N GLN A 49 2.91 -13.00 11.26
CA GLN A 49 3.04 -14.09 12.24
C GLN A 49 1.70 -14.67 12.67
N LEU A 50 0.60 -13.91 12.60
CA LEU A 50 -0.75 -14.40 12.88
C LEU A 50 -1.26 -15.39 11.81
N ASN A 51 -0.73 -15.32 10.59
CA ASN A 51 -1.09 -16.26 9.52
C ASN A 51 0.15 -16.82 8.80
N PRO A 52 0.87 -17.77 9.44
CA PRO A 52 2.15 -18.23 8.95
C PRO A 52 2.08 -18.99 7.61
N ARG A 53 0.89 -19.42 7.19
CA ARG A 53 0.64 -20.17 5.95
C ARG A 53 0.86 -19.35 4.67
N ILE A 54 0.83 -18.02 4.77
CA ILE A 54 0.99 -17.13 3.63
C ILE A 54 2.46 -16.99 3.25
N LYS A 55 2.85 -17.55 2.11
CA LYS A 55 4.24 -17.52 1.60
C LYS A 55 4.62 -16.20 0.90
N LYS A 56 3.62 -15.45 0.42
CA LYS A 56 3.80 -14.15 -0.26
C LYS A 56 2.83 -13.14 0.33
N PRO A 57 3.13 -12.61 1.53
CA PRO A 57 2.20 -11.80 2.29
C PRO A 57 2.07 -10.36 1.77
N VAL A 58 2.95 -9.94 0.85
CA VAL A 58 2.94 -8.57 0.32
C VAL A 58 2.08 -8.48 -0.93
N GLY A 59 0.99 -7.72 -0.86
CA GLY A 59 0.26 -7.22 -2.03
C GLY A 59 0.66 -5.78 -2.34
N HIS A 60 1.32 -5.56 -3.48
CA HIS A 60 1.65 -4.20 -3.95
C HIS A 60 0.79 -3.87 -5.16
N ILE A 61 -0.04 -2.84 -5.02
CA ILE A 61 -0.95 -2.34 -6.06
C ILE A 61 -0.51 -0.94 -6.44
N ALA A 62 -0.15 -0.73 -7.71
CA ALA A 62 0.11 0.58 -8.26
C ALA A 62 -1.12 1.06 -9.03
N LEU A 63 -1.66 2.22 -8.64
CA LEU A 63 -2.73 2.91 -9.37
C LEU A 63 -2.14 4.13 -10.07
N SER A 64 -2.18 4.14 -11.40
CA SER A 64 -1.67 5.24 -12.21
C SER A 64 -2.83 6.05 -12.79
N PHE A 65 -2.83 7.35 -12.47
CA PHE A 65 -3.78 8.33 -12.99
C PHE A 65 -3.28 8.94 -14.29
N LYS A 66 -4.20 9.44 -15.11
CA LYS A 66 -3.79 10.17 -16.31
C LYS A 66 -3.31 11.58 -15.94
N PRO A 67 -2.38 12.19 -16.69
CA PRO A 67 -1.88 13.53 -16.37
C PRO A 67 -2.99 14.59 -16.29
N GLU A 68 -4.07 14.44 -17.07
CA GLU A 68 -5.19 15.39 -17.10
C GLU A 68 -6.01 15.37 -15.80
N ASP A 69 -5.95 14.28 -15.03
CA ASP A 69 -6.67 14.16 -13.76
C ASP A 69 -5.98 14.92 -12.61
N LYS A 70 -4.73 15.39 -12.81
CA LYS A 70 -3.88 16.01 -11.77
C LYS A 70 -4.58 17.08 -10.91
N PRO A 71 -5.41 18.00 -11.45
CA PRO A 71 -6.10 19.01 -10.62
C PRO A 71 -7.10 18.42 -9.61
N ARG A 72 -7.52 17.17 -9.79
CA ARG A 72 -8.51 16.48 -8.95
C ARG A 72 -7.87 15.51 -7.94
N LEU A 73 -6.55 15.27 -8.04
CA LEU A 73 -5.83 14.28 -7.23
C LEU A 73 -5.43 14.87 -5.86
N THR A 74 -6.43 15.18 -5.03
CA THR A 74 -6.18 15.46 -3.60
C THR A 74 -5.85 14.17 -2.85
N ASP A 75 -5.24 14.29 -1.67
CA ASP A 75 -4.89 13.13 -0.86
C ASP A 75 -6.12 12.34 -0.40
N GLU A 76 -7.19 13.04 -0.01
CA GLU A 76 -8.45 12.44 0.38
C GLU A 76 -9.09 11.69 -0.80
N PHE A 77 -9.03 12.28 -2.00
CA PHE A 77 -9.58 11.64 -3.20
C PHE A 77 -8.77 10.40 -3.59
N MET A 78 -7.44 10.48 -3.57
CA MET A 78 -6.57 9.33 -3.87
C MET A 78 -6.73 8.20 -2.85
N ALA A 79 -6.84 8.53 -1.56
CA ALA A 79 -7.09 7.56 -0.50
C ALA A 79 -8.45 6.86 -0.70
N LYS A 80 -9.51 7.63 -1.01
CA LYS A 80 -10.83 7.08 -1.31
C LYS A 80 -10.80 6.12 -2.50
N ILE A 81 -10.15 6.50 -3.60
CA ILE A 81 -10.02 5.63 -4.79
C ILE A 81 -9.25 4.34 -4.47
N ALA A 82 -8.21 4.41 -3.64
CA ALA A 82 -7.47 3.22 -3.22
C ALA A 82 -8.34 2.24 -2.42
N LEU A 83 -9.15 2.76 -1.48
CA LEU A 83 -10.09 1.95 -0.68
C LEU A 83 -11.20 1.34 -1.53
N GLU A 84 -11.83 2.14 -2.41
CA GLU A 84 -12.86 1.64 -3.34
C GLU A 84 -12.29 0.55 -4.26
N TYR A 85 -11.06 0.73 -4.75
CA TYR A 85 -10.39 -0.28 -5.56
C TYR A 85 -10.19 -1.58 -4.79
N MET A 86 -9.71 -1.52 -3.53
CA MET A 86 -9.55 -2.71 -2.69
C MET A 86 -10.89 -3.44 -2.50
N GLN A 87 -11.96 -2.72 -2.19
CA GLN A 87 -13.31 -3.28 -2.04
C GLN A 87 -13.81 -3.95 -3.33
N MET A 88 -13.68 -3.27 -4.48
CA MET A 88 -14.09 -3.82 -5.78
C MET A 88 -13.30 -5.08 -6.17
N MET A 89 -12.06 -5.18 -5.72
CA MET A 89 -11.19 -6.35 -5.96
C MET A 89 -11.39 -7.47 -4.92
N GLY A 90 -12.31 -7.31 -3.97
CA GLY A 90 -12.55 -8.29 -2.90
C GLY A 90 -11.41 -8.39 -1.88
N ILE A 91 -10.61 -7.32 -1.76
CA ILE A 91 -9.56 -7.19 -0.75
C ILE A 91 -10.20 -6.48 0.45
N THR A 92 -10.74 -7.28 1.37
CA THR A 92 -11.36 -6.83 2.61
C THR A 92 -10.64 -7.46 3.81
N ASP A 93 -10.92 -6.95 5.02
CA ASP A 93 -10.38 -7.46 6.28
C ASP A 93 -8.83 -7.50 6.30
N THR A 94 -8.22 -6.48 5.69
CA THR A 94 -6.78 -6.24 5.66
C THR A 94 -6.32 -5.40 6.83
#